data_AF-A0A246RDX5-F1
#
_entry.id   AF-A0A246RDX5-F1
#
_cell.length_a   1.000
_cell.length_b   1.000
_cell.length_c   1.000
_cell.angle_alpha   90.00
_cell.angle_beta   90.00
_cell.angle_gamma   90.00
#
_symmetry.space_group_name_H-M   'P 1'
#
loop_
_entity.id
_entity.type
_entity.pdbx_description
1 polymer ?
#
loop_
_entity_poly.entity_id
_entity_poly.type
_entity_poly.pdbx_seq_one_letter_code
_entity_poly.pdbx_strand_id
1 'polypeptide(L)' 'MSEDKPAAKAPGEGGRLLAWAFKNLAGPPEVAGAVQGGSRQARDAWKEDLERRKQWSREQRERKRAEREARRAGR' A
#
# COMPACT_ATOMS: atom_id res chain seq x y z
N MET A 1 2.22 33.94 -37.25
CA MET A 1 2.38 32.71 -36.46
C MET A 1 0.97 32.19 -36.20
N SER A 2 0.50 31.23 -37.00
CA SER A 2 -0.87 30.71 -36.90
C SER A 2 -0.93 29.68 -35.77
N GLU A 3 -1.76 29.94 -34.77
CA GLU A 3 -2.13 29.00 -33.72
C GLU A 3 -3.19 28.03 -34.28
N ASP A 4 -2.75 26.98 -34.98
CA ASP A 4 -3.65 25.88 -35.33
C ASP A 4 -3.90 25.01 -34.09
N LYS A 5 -5.05 25.23 -33.46
CA LYS A 5 -5.56 24.42 -32.35
C LYS A 5 -5.90 23.03 -32.89
N PRO A 6 -5.31 21.93 -32.40
CA PRO A 6 -5.57 20.61 -32.96
C PRO A 6 -7.04 20.25 -32.76
N ALA A 7 -7.72 19.91 -33.86
CA ALA A 7 -9.11 19.50 -33.86
C ALA A 7 -9.34 18.27 -32.97
N ALA A 8 -10.46 18.27 -32.24
CA ALA A 8 -10.82 17.18 -31.35
C ALA A 8 -11.10 15.89 -32.16
N LYS A 9 -10.30 14.86 -31.91
CA LYS A 9 -10.38 13.56 -32.60
C LYS A 9 -11.71 12.86 -32.33
N ALA A 10 -12.32 12.29 -33.35
CA ALA A 10 -13.55 11.53 -33.23
C ALA A 10 -13.33 10.18 -32.51
N PRO A 11 -14.31 9.69 -31.73
CA PRO A 11 -14.21 8.37 -31.09
C PRO A 11 -14.10 7.27 -32.17
N GLY A 12 -12.93 6.64 -32.28
CA GLY A 12 -12.65 5.59 -33.26
C GLY A 12 -11.44 5.84 -34.19
N GLU A 13 -10.83 7.02 -34.14
CA GLU A 13 -9.69 7.41 -35.02
C GLU A 13 -8.42 6.54 -34.89
N GLY A 14 -8.34 5.62 -33.91
CA GLY A 14 -7.22 4.67 -33.80
C GLY A 14 -7.23 3.53 -34.81
N GLY A 15 -8.37 3.27 -35.47
CA GLY A 15 -8.51 2.15 -36.40
C GLY A 15 -8.28 0.76 -35.76
N ARG A 16 -8.47 -0.29 -36.56
CA ARG A 16 -8.41 -1.69 -36.10
C ARG A 16 -7.02 -2.10 -35.61
N LEU A 17 -5.96 -1.46 -36.13
CA LEU A 17 -4.58 -1.74 -35.77
C LEU A 17 -4.22 -1.18 -34.39
N LEU A 18 -4.54 0.07 -34.05
CA LEU A 18 -4.34 0.54 -32.67
C LEU A 18 -5.24 -0.22 -31.70
N ALA A 19 -6.48 -0.54 -32.08
CA ALA A 19 -7.36 -1.33 -31.22
C ALA A 19 -6.79 -2.73 -30.93
N TRP A 20 -6.21 -3.38 -31.94
CA TRP A 20 -5.50 -4.65 -31.78
C TRP A 20 -4.23 -4.49 -30.93
N ALA A 21 -3.42 -3.46 -31.17
CA ALA A 21 -2.20 -3.19 -30.40
C ALA A 21 -2.52 -2.91 -28.93
N PHE A 22 -3.52 -2.09 -28.64
CA PHE A 22 -3.98 -1.82 -27.27
C PHE A 22 -4.45 -3.12 -26.60
N LYS A 23 -5.28 -3.92 -27.28
CA LYS A 23 -5.78 -5.18 -26.75
C LYS A 23 -4.68 -6.21 -26.45
N ASN A 24 -3.64 -6.28 -27.27
CA ASN A 24 -2.59 -7.32 -27.16
C ASN A 24 -1.33 -6.86 -26.41
N LEU A 25 -1.04 -5.55 -26.37
CA LEU A 25 0.18 -5.01 -25.76
C LEU A 25 -0.08 -4.27 -24.44
N ALA A 26 -1.17 -3.51 -24.34
CA ALA A 26 -1.48 -2.77 -23.11
C ALA A 26 -2.19 -3.65 -22.06
N GLY A 27 -2.77 -4.77 -22.50
CA GLY A 27 -3.48 -5.70 -21.62
C GLY A 27 -4.78 -5.11 -21.06
N PRO A 28 -5.60 -5.93 -20.37
CA PRO A 28 -6.70 -5.41 -19.58
C PRO A 28 -6.15 -4.51 -18.45
N PRO A 29 -6.88 -3.44 -18.05
CA PRO A 29 -6.47 -2.61 -16.93
C PRO A 29 -6.37 -3.47 -15.67
N GLU A 30 -5.16 -3.59 -15.14
CA GLU A 30 -4.93 -4.29 -13.88
C GLU A 30 -5.17 -3.35 -12.70
N VAL A 31 -5.89 -3.85 -11.68
CA VAL A 31 -6.04 -3.16 -10.39
C VAL A 31 -4.87 -3.44 -9.44
N ALA A 32 -3.91 -4.28 -9.87
CA ALA A 32 -2.70 -4.57 -9.12
C ALA A 32 -1.86 -3.29 -8.98
N GLY A 33 -1.64 -2.85 -7.73
CA GLY A 33 -0.95 -1.59 -7.46
C GLY A 33 -1.79 -0.32 -7.62
N ALA A 34 -3.09 -0.43 -7.94
CA ALA A 34 -3.99 0.73 -8.04
C ALA A 34 -4.19 1.45 -6.69
N VAL A 35 -3.97 0.75 -5.57
CA VAL A 35 -3.92 1.31 -4.22
C VAL A 35 -2.54 1.05 -3.62
N GLN A 36 -1.80 2.13 -3.35
CA GLN A 36 -0.50 2.05 -2.71
C GLN A 36 -0.63 1.41 -1.31
N GLY A 37 0.19 0.40 -1.02
CA GLY A 37 0.15 -0.32 0.26
C GLY A 37 -0.90 -1.42 0.36
N GLY A 38 -1.66 -1.71 -0.71
CA GLY A 38 -2.60 -2.84 -0.75
C GLY A 38 -1.95 -4.22 -0.97
N SER A 39 -0.64 -4.26 -1.25
CA SER A 39 0.07 -5.51 -1.50
C SER A 39 0.15 -6.39 -0.26
N ARG A 40 0.24 -7.71 -0.46
CA ARG A 40 0.41 -8.66 0.65
C ARG A 40 1.64 -8.34 1.51
N GLN A 41 2.75 -7.98 0.86
CA GLN A 41 3.99 -7.56 1.52
C GLN A 41 3.77 -6.35 2.43
N ALA A 42 3.05 -5.33 1.97
CA ALA A 42 2.76 -4.14 2.79
C ALA A 42 1.89 -4.50 4.01
N ARG A 43 0.92 -5.41 3.85
CA ARG A 43 0.06 -5.89 4.95
C ARG A 43 0.85 -6.69 5.98
N ASP A 44 1.78 -7.53 5.55
CA ASP A 44 2.60 -8.35 6.44
C ASP A 44 3.62 -7.48 7.20
N ALA A 45 4.28 -6.54 6.53
CA ALA A 45 5.15 -5.54 7.17
C ALA A 45 4.40 -4.72 8.25
N TRP A 46 3.16 -4.30 7.96
CA TRP A 46 2.33 -3.59 8.93
C TRP A 46 1.99 -4.43 10.17
N LYS A 47 1.69 -5.73 9.98
CA LYS A 47 1.44 -6.64 11.11
C LYS A 47 2.67 -6.82 11.98
N GLU A 48 3.85 -7.02 11.37
CA GLU A 48 5.10 -7.17 12.11
C GLU A 48 5.46 -5.91 12.92
N ASP A 49 5.24 -4.73 12.36
CA ASP A 49 5.42 -3.46 13.07
C ASP A 49 4.44 -3.35 14.26
N LEU A 50 3.17 -3.73 14.08
CA LEU A 50 2.19 -3.75 15.15
C LEU A 50 2.58 -4.70 16.29
N GLU A 51 3.07 -5.91 15.98
CA GLU A 51 3.51 -6.85 17.01
C GLU A 51 4.74 -6.35 17.77
N ARG A 52 5.72 -5.73 17.08
CA ARG A 52 6.86 -5.07 17.73
C ARG A 52 6.42 -3.97 18.70
N ARG A 53 5.45 -3.15 18.32
CA ARG A 53 4.90 -2.10 19.20
C ARG A 53 4.17 -2.68 20.41
N LYS A 54 3.49 -3.82 20.25
CA LYS A 54 2.83 -4.51 21.37
C LYS A 54 3.83 -5.15 22.33
N GLN A 55 4.95 -5.68 21.82
CA GLN A 55 6.02 -6.25 22.66
C GLN A 55 6.53 -5.23 23.69
N TRP A 56 6.80 -3.99 23.24
CA TRP A 56 7.20 -2.91 24.13
C TRP A 56 6.21 -2.67 25.29
N SER A 57 4.91 -2.76 25.01
CA SER A 57 3.88 -2.61 26.06
C SER A 57 3.89 -3.77 27.06
N ARG A 58 4.22 -4.99 26.63
CA ARG A 58 4.29 -6.17 27.51
C ARG A 58 5.51 -6.10 28.42
N GLU A 59 6.67 -5.79 27.87
CA GLU A 59 7.92 -5.66 28.62
C GLU A 59 7.85 -4.54 29.67
N GLN A 60 7.27 -3.39 29.32
CA GLN A 60 7.05 -2.30 30.28
C GLN A 60 6.09 -2.70 31.41
N ARG A 61 5.06 -3.51 31.13
CA ARG A 61 4.14 -4.02 32.16
C ARG A 61 4.83 -5.04 33.06
N GLU A 62 5.66 -5.91 32.51
CA GLU A 62 6.44 -6.88 33.27
C GLU A 62 7.44 -6.18 34.18
N ARG A 63 8.19 -5.19 33.66
CA ARG A 63 9.09 -4.38 34.48
C ARG A 63 8.36 -3.70 35.64
N LYS A 64 7.20 -3.10 35.36
CA LYS A 64 6.36 -2.45 36.38
C LYS A 64 5.76 -3.46 37.38
N ARG A 65 5.52 -4.71 36.97
CA ARG A 65 5.06 -5.78 37.86
C ARG A 65 6.19 -6.23 38.79
N ALA A 66 7.39 -6.46 38.24
CA ALA A 66 8.56 -6.83 39.02
C ALA A 66 8.92 -5.75 40.05
N GLU A 67 8.87 -4.46 39.68
CA GLU A 67 9.10 -3.35 40.62
C GLU A 67 8.06 -3.34 41.78
N ARG A 68 6.79 -3.64 41.47
CA ARG A 68 5.74 -3.75 42.49
C ARG A 68 5.93 -4.94 43.42
N GLU A 69 6.37 -6.09 42.90
CA GLU A 69 6.69 -7.27 43.71
C GLU A 69 7.91 -7.02 44.60
N ALA A 70 8.98 -6.42 44.07
CA ALA A 70 10.16 -6.05 44.87
C ALA A 70 9.80 -5.11 46.02
N ARG A 71 8.93 -4.12 45.76
CA ARG A 71 8.43 -3.21 46.81
C ARG A 71 7.55 -3.89 47.85
N ARG A 72 6.83 -4.96 47.48
CA ARG A 72 6.02 -5.77 48.42
C ARG A 72 6.88 -6.71 49.24
N ALA A 73 7.92 -7.30 48.65
CA ALA A 73 8.81 -8.25 49.33
C ALA A 73 9.78 -7.58 50.29
N GLY A 74 10.13 -6.30 50.07
CA GLY A 74 10.98 -5.52 50.96
C GLY A 74 10.25 -4.82 52.12
N ARG A 75 8.97 -5.12 52.34
CA ARG A 75 8.12 -4.55 53.40
C ARG A 75 7.69 -5.66 54.36
#